data_AF-A0A550JDG0-F1
#
_entry.id   AF-A0A550JDG0-F1
#
_cell.length_a   1.000
_cell.length_b   1.000
_cell.length_c   1.000
_cell.angle_alpha   90.00
_cell.angle_beta   90.00
_cell.angle_gamma   90.00
#
_symmetry.space_group_name_H-M   'P 1'
#
loop_
_entity.id
_entity.type
_entity.pdbx_description
1 polymer ?
#
loop_
_entity_poly.entity_id
_entity_poly.type
_entity_poly.pdbx_seq_one_letter_code
_entity_poly.pdbx_strand_id
1 'polypeptide(L)'
;MNDANIDEILCRQCQGRCCQGHPGVWSDPQRFFLIFTSGQVPKIQELVKVLTENHLALRDVGGILIPAPQATEQGCAEMGPEGCSFPPEKRPCQCLALIPDLETLLDDMIHCSLPPEYGSGTARENWRPWQELLQKVKKSIN
;
A
#
# COMPACT_ATOMS: atom_id res chain seq x y z
N MET A 1 -18.75 -1.20 -7.86
CA MET A 1 -17.36 -1.58 -7.55
C MET A 1 -17.42 -3.02 -7.11
N ASN A 2 -16.95 -3.96 -7.93
CA ASN A 2 -16.97 -5.37 -7.57
C ASN A 2 -16.05 -5.60 -6.38
N ASP A 3 -16.55 -6.43 -5.47
CA ASP A 3 -15.94 -6.77 -4.20
C ASP A 3 -14.45 -7.06 -4.35
N ALA A 4 -13.63 -6.39 -3.53
CA ALA A 4 -12.21 -6.67 -3.49
C ALA A 4 -12.03 -8.14 -3.10
N ASN A 5 -11.46 -8.93 -4.02
CA ASN A 5 -11.11 -10.33 -3.83
C ASN A 5 -9.87 -10.43 -2.91
N ILE A 6 -9.93 -9.85 -1.71
CA ILE A 6 -8.93 -10.15 -0.69
C ILE A 6 -9.32 -11.47 -0.05
N ASP A 7 -8.53 -12.50 -0.32
CA ASP A 7 -8.50 -13.68 0.51
C ASP A 7 -7.64 -13.39 1.76
N GLU A 8 -8.31 -13.12 2.88
CA GLU A 8 -7.66 -12.79 4.15
C GLU A 8 -6.82 -13.95 4.69
N ILE A 9 -7.21 -15.19 4.36
CA ILE A 9 -6.48 -16.40 4.76
C ILE A 9 -5.16 -16.46 4.00
N LEU A 10 -5.16 -16.22 2.68
CA LEU A 10 -3.94 -16.23 1.87
C LEU A 10 -2.99 -15.09 2.27
N CYS A 11 -3.52 -13.91 2.61
CA CYS A 11 -2.70 -12.80 3.10
C CYS A 11 -2.00 -13.14 4.42
N ARG A 12 -2.73 -13.79 5.36
CA ARG A 12 -2.18 -14.29 6.63
C ARG A 12 -1.10 -15.34 6.41
N GLN A 13 -1.35 -16.33 5.55
CA GLN A 13 -0.40 -17.39 5.24
C GLN A 13 0.89 -16.85 4.62
N CYS A 14 0.78 -15.84 3.75
CA CYS A 14 1.93 -15.21 3.12
C CYS A 14 2.62 -14.15 4.00
N GLN A 15 2.04 -13.78 5.15
CA GLN A 15 2.52 -12.71 6.03
C GLN A 15 2.78 -11.37 5.28
N GLY A 16 2.02 -11.12 4.21
CA GLY A 16 2.18 -9.92 3.38
C GLY A 16 3.39 -9.93 2.44
N ARG A 17 4.09 -11.05 2.27
CA ARG A 17 5.26 -11.18 1.37
C ARG A 17 4.87 -11.20 -0.11
N CYS A 18 3.64 -11.61 -0.41
CA CYS A 18 3.05 -11.62 -1.75
C CYS A 18 2.97 -10.23 -2.39
N CYS A 19 3.13 -9.18 -1.61
CA CYS A 19 3.32 -7.80 -2.08
C CYS A 19 4.71 -7.57 -2.73
N GLN A 20 5.32 -8.60 -3.34
CA GLN A 20 6.66 -8.52 -3.96
C GLN A 20 7.76 -8.07 -2.99
N GLY A 21 7.74 -8.64 -1.77
CA GLY A 21 8.75 -8.39 -0.73
C GLY A 21 8.62 -7.06 0.02
N HIS A 22 7.60 -6.23 -0.26
CA HIS A 22 7.40 -4.94 0.40
C HIS A 22 5.90 -4.59 0.49
N PRO A 23 5.43 -3.81 1.48
CA PRO A 23 4.02 -3.41 1.58
C PRO A 23 3.47 -2.79 0.29
N GLY A 24 2.23 -3.15 -0.05
CA GLY A 24 1.52 -2.57 -1.18
C GLY A 24 1.31 -1.05 -1.02
N VAL A 25 1.30 -0.32 -2.13
CA VAL A 25 1.07 1.13 -2.13
C VAL A 25 -0.38 1.49 -2.45
N TRP A 26 -0.84 2.66 -1.99
CA TRP A 26 -2.07 3.24 -2.52
C TRP A 26 -1.79 3.76 -3.93
N SER A 27 -2.07 2.99 -4.97
CA SER A 27 -1.76 3.37 -6.37
C SER A 27 -2.59 4.55 -6.90
N ASP A 28 -3.69 4.89 -6.21
CA ASP A 28 -4.57 6.02 -6.53
C ASP A 28 -4.50 7.09 -5.42
N PRO A 29 -3.95 8.29 -5.71
CA PRO A 29 -3.94 9.40 -4.76
C PRO A 29 -5.34 9.85 -4.32
N GLN A 30 -6.34 9.79 -5.19
CA GLN A 30 -7.70 10.22 -4.85
C GLN A 30 -8.31 9.31 -3.80
N ARG A 31 -8.13 7.99 -3.95
CA ARG A 31 -8.51 7.03 -2.91
C ARG A 31 -7.78 7.30 -1.60
N PHE A 32 -6.46 7.55 -1.64
CA PHE A 32 -5.70 7.87 -0.44
C PHE A 32 -6.27 9.11 0.28
N PHE A 33 -6.53 10.19 -0.46
CA PHE A 33 -7.15 11.39 0.12
C PHE A 33 -8.57 11.13 0.62
N LEU A 34 -9.36 10.32 -0.08
CA LEU A 34 -10.69 9.95 0.38
C LEU A 34 -10.64 9.24 1.75
N ILE A 35 -9.69 8.33 1.93
CA ILE A 35 -9.54 7.55 3.16
C ILE A 35 -9.03 8.40 4.33
N PHE A 36 -8.02 9.23 4.11
CA PHE A 36 -7.28 9.87 5.20
C PHE A 36 -7.57 11.36 5.39
N THR A 37 -8.12 12.03 4.38
CA THR A 37 -8.29 13.50 4.35
C THR A 37 -9.67 13.90 3.80
N SER A 38 -10.65 13.00 3.88
CA SER A 38 -12.03 13.21 3.44
C SER A 38 -12.16 13.70 1.98
N GLY A 39 -11.24 13.24 1.12
CA GLY A 39 -11.20 13.56 -0.31
C GLY A 39 -10.55 14.91 -0.64
N GLN A 40 -10.06 15.64 0.37
CA GLN A 40 -9.36 16.90 0.16
C GLN A 40 -7.87 16.67 -0.03
N VAL A 41 -7.26 17.47 -0.89
CA VAL A 41 -5.80 17.51 -1.03
C VAL A 41 -5.20 18.08 0.26
N PRO A 42 -4.41 17.29 1.03
CA PRO A 42 -3.91 17.76 2.30
C PRO A 42 -2.81 18.80 2.16
N LYS A 43 -2.70 19.66 3.17
CA LYS A 43 -1.49 20.47 3.37
C LYS A 43 -0.36 19.60 3.89
N ILE A 44 0.89 20.08 3.79
CA ILE A 44 2.09 19.35 4.24
C ILE A 44 1.93 18.84 5.67
N GLN A 45 1.56 19.71 6.62
CA GLN A 45 1.43 19.35 8.04
C GLN A 45 0.33 18.32 8.31
N GLU A 46 -0.76 18.39 7.55
CA GLU A 46 -1.85 17.40 7.63
C GLU A 46 -1.38 16.05 7.12
N LEU A 47 -0.67 16.02 6.00
CA LEU A 47 -0.13 14.79 5.45
C LEU A 47 0.97 14.19 6.34
N VAL A 48 1.80 15.02 6.98
CA VAL A 48 2.74 14.56 8.03
C VAL A 48 1.98 13.86 9.15
N LYS A 49 0.93 14.50 9.69
CA LYS A 49 0.09 13.93 10.75
C LYS A 49 -0.55 12.60 10.31
N VAL A 50 -1.13 12.56 9.11
CA VAL A 50 -1.70 11.34 8.52
C VAL A 50 -0.67 10.22 8.49
N LEU A 51 0.54 10.48 7.99
CA LEU A 51 1.57 9.45 7.88
C LEU A 51 2.03 8.96 9.26
N THR A 52 2.26 9.86 10.21
CA THR A 52 2.74 9.50 11.56
C THR A 52 1.68 8.76 12.37
N GLU A 53 0.44 9.25 12.43
CA GLU A 53 -0.63 8.66 13.25
C GLU A 53 -1.11 7.30 12.71
N ASN A 54 -0.98 7.07 11.40
CA ASN A 54 -1.40 5.82 10.76
C ASN A 54 -0.22 4.88 10.48
N HIS A 55 0.97 5.15 11.06
CA HIS A 55 2.18 4.32 10.90
C HIS A 55 2.54 4.04 9.42
N LEU A 56 2.38 5.06 8.58
CA LEU A 56 2.67 4.99 7.15
C LEU A 56 4.06 5.53 6.85
N ALA A 57 4.60 5.13 5.71
CA ALA A 57 5.85 5.61 5.16
C ALA A 57 5.67 6.08 3.71
N LEU A 58 6.63 6.89 3.25
CA LEU A 58 6.77 7.22 1.84
C LEU A 58 7.77 6.26 1.20
N ARG A 59 7.25 5.23 0.54
CA ARG A 59 8.04 4.24 -0.19
C ARG A 59 8.53 4.84 -1.50
N ASP A 60 9.80 4.60 -1.83
CA ASP A 60 10.35 4.93 -3.14
C ASP A 60 9.98 3.83 -4.15
N VAL A 61 9.21 4.19 -5.17
CA VAL A 61 8.87 3.33 -6.30
C VAL A 61 9.47 3.97 -7.54
N GLY A 62 10.70 3.59 -7.89
CA GLY A 62 11.38 4.07 -9.09
C GLY A 62 11.53 5.59 -9.15
N GLY A 63 11.91 6.22 -8.04
CA GLY A 63 12.11 7.66 -7.88
C GLY A 63 10.84 8.46 -7.54
N ILE A 64 9.69 7.79 -7.43
CA ILE A 64 8.41 8.40 -7.06
C ILE A 64 8.08 7.95 -5.64
N LEU A 65 7.90 8.91 -4.74
CA LEU A 65 7.43 8.65 -3.40
C LEU A 65 5.94 8.33 -3.44
N ILE A 66 5.55 7.25 -2.77
CA ILE A 66 4.16 6.82 -2.68
C ILE A 66 3.87 6.37 -1.24
N PRO A 67 2.74 6.78 -0.63
CA PRO A 67 2.32 6.27 0.66
C PRO A 67 2.19 4.74 0.65
N ALA A 68 2.70 4.12 1.70
CA ALA A 68 2.61 2.68 1.95
C ALA A 68 2.56 2.44 3.47
N PRO A 69 2.04 1.30 3.92
CA PRO A 69 2.34 0.82 5.27
C PRO A 69 3.85 0.70 5.49
N GLN A 70 4.32 0.82 6.73
CA GLN A 70 5.72 0.59 7.04
C GLN A 70 6.15 -0.86 6.72
N ALA A 71 7.39 -0.99 6.24
CA ALA A 71 8.03 -2.29 6.04
C ALA A 71 8.87 -2.66 7.26
N THR A 72 8.86 -3.94 7.62
CA THR A 72 9.66 -4.55 8.69
C THR A 72 10.46 -5.71 8.11
N GLU A 73 11.39 -6.28 8.89
CA GLU A 73 12.17 -7.47 8.48
C GLU A 73 11.28 -8.69 8.19
N GLN A 74 10.08 -8.73 8.78
CA GLN A 74 9.15 -9.85 8.64
C GLN A 74 8.12 -9.64 7.52
N GLY A 75 8.02 -8.41 6.99
CA GLY A 75 7.02 -8.04 5.98
C GLY A 75 6.32 -6.72 6.33
N CYS A 76 5.03 -6.64 6.03
CA CYS A 76 4.23 -5.45 6.32
C CYS A 76 4.04 -5.25 7.83
N ALA A 77 4.22 -4.02 8.33
CA ALA A 77 4.01 -3.67 9.74
C ALA A 77 2.56 -3.90 10.19
N GLU A 78 1.61 -3.83 9.25
CA GLU A 78 0.18 -4.05 9.49
C GLU A 78 -0.21 -5.53 9.43
N MET A 79 0.76 -6.45 9.38
CA MET A 79 0.49 -7.88 9.43
C MET A 79 0.46 -8.35 10.89
N GLY A 80 -0.72 -8.72 11.38
CA GLY A 80 -0.91 -9.30 12.71
C GLY A 80 -1.17 -10.81 12.67
N PRO A 81 -1.30 -11.45 13.85
CA PRO A 81 -1.57 -12.88 13.96
C PRO A 81 -2.84 -13.32 13.23
N GLU A 82 -3.87 -12.44 13.17
CA GLU A 82 -5.15 -12.69 12.52
C GLU A 82 -5.25 -12.11 11.10
N GLY A 83 -4.13 -11.70 10.50
CA GLY A 83 -4.08 -11.06 9.19
C GLY A 83 -3.88 -9.54 9.28
N CYS A 84 -4.24 -8.83 8.22
CA CYS A 84 -3.96 -7.40 8.11
C CYS A 84 -4.82 -6.56 9.07
N SER A 85 -4.20 -5.67 9.85
CA SER A 85 -4.87 -4.75 10.79
C SER A 85 -5.68 -3.66 10.10
N PHE A 86 -5.40 -3.34 8.85
CA PHE A 86 -6.27 -2.44 8.09
C PHE A 86 -7.58 -3.14 7.72
N PRO A 87 -8.74 -2.50 7.97
CA PRO A 87 -9.98 -2.99 7.41
C PRO A 87 -9.97 -2.80 5.88
N PRO A 88 -10.68 -3.63 5.10
CA PRO A 88 -10.58 -3.65 3.63
C PRO A 88 -10.72 -2.28 2.96
N GLU A 89 -11.61 -1.42 3.46
CA GLU A 89 -11.84 -0.08 2.93
C GLU A 89 -10.63 0.86 3.06
N LYS A 90 -9.74 0.62 4.03
CA LYS A 90 -8.51 1.40 4.24
C LYS A 90 -7.28 0.81 3.56
N ARG A 91 -7.34 -0.44 3.11
CA ARG A 91 -6.18 -1.15 2.55
C ARG A 91 -5.65 -0.45 1.29
N PRO A 92 -4.34 -0.55 1.02
CA PRO A 92 -3.73 -0.09 -0.23
C PRO A 92 -4.40 -0.74 -1.46
N CYS A 93 -4.51 0.01 -2.56
CA CYS A 93 -5.11 -0.50 -3.80
C CYS A 93 -4.43 -1.78 -4.29
N GLN A 94 -3.10 -1.84 -4.17
CA GLN A 94 -2.36 -3.03 -4.57
C GLN A 94 -2.77 -4.25 -3.74
N CYS A 95 -2.92 -4.10 -2.43
CA CYS A 95 -3.35 -5.20 -1.56
C CYS A 95 -4.75 -5.70 -1.93
N LEU A 96 -5.65 -4.81 -2.34
CA LEU A 96 -7.02 -5.13 -2.75
C LEU A 96 -7.10 -5.84 -4.11
N ALA A 97 -6.08 -5.67 -4.95
CA ALA A 97 -6.06 -6.14 -6.33
C ALA A 97 -5.13 -7.34 -6.56
N LEU A 98 -4.41 -7.80 -5.54
CA LEU A 98 -3.54 -8.97 -5.66
C LEU A 98 -4.38 -10.22 -5.95
N ILE A 99 -3.94 -10.97 -6.95
CA ILE A 99 -4.55 -12.24 -7.34
C ILE A 99 -3.54 -13.34 -7.00
N PRO A 100 -3.81 -14.18 -5.99
CA PRO A 100 -2.92 -15.26 -5.59
C PRO A 100 -2.92 -16.40 -6.60
N ASP A 101 -1.74 -16.94 -6.88
CA ASP A 101 -1.54 -18.14 -7.67
C ASP A 101 -1.52 -19.35 -6.73
N LEU A 102 -2.66 -20.04 -6.62
CA LEU A 102 -2.83 -21.16 -5.69
C LEU A 102 -1.96 -22.37 -6.03
N GLU A 103 -1.48 -22.49 -7.27
CA GLU A 103 -0.58 -23.59 -7.67
C GLU A 103 0.78 -23.49 -6.96
N THR A 104 1.17 -22.27 -6.60
CA THR A 104 2.45 -21.98 -5.91
C THR A 104 2.38 -22.15 -4.39
N LEU A 105 1.22 -22.56 -3.85
CA LEU A 105 1.07 -22.85 -2.41
C LEU A 105 2.05 -23.96 -1.94
N LEU A 106 2.40 -24.88 -2.85
CA LEU A 106 3.31 -25.98 -2.59
C LEU A 106 4.80 -25.56 -2.57
N ASP A 107 5.12 -24.34 -3.03
CA ASP A 107 6.49 -23.84 -3.18
C ASP A 107 7.00 -23.09 -1.93
N ASP A 108 6.39 -23.31 -0.77
CA ASP A 108 6.59 -22.59 0.51
C ASP A 108 6.31 -21.07 0.45
N MET A 109 6.03 -20.51 -0.73
CA MET A 109 5.66 -19.11 -0.94
C MET A 109 4.58 -18.95 -2.02
N ILE A 110 3.46 -18.32 -1.64
CA ILE A 110 2.42 -17.93 -2.59
C ILE A 110 2.92 -16.80 -3.49
N HIS A 111 2.99 -17.04 -4.79
CA HIS A 111 3.14 -16.00 -5.79
C HIS A 111 1.80 -15.28 -5.99
N CYS A 112 1.87 -13.97 -6.20
CA CYS A 112 0.68 -13.18 -6.54
C CYS A 112 0.96 -12.35 -7.78
N SER A 113 -0.04 -12.29 -8.65
CA SER A 113 -0.06 -11.36 -9.76
C SER A 113 -0.83 -10.11 -9.37
N LEU A 114 -0.45 -8.98 -9.98
CA LEU A 114 -1.12 -7.71 -9.79
C LEU A 114 -1.58 -7.21 -11.17
N PRO A 115 -2.87 -6.90 -11.36
CA PRO A 115 -3.35 -6.35 -12.62
C PRO A 115 -2.57 -5.05 -12.96
N PRO A 116 -2.26 -4.81 -14.25
CA PRO A 116 -1.42 -3.69 -14.67
C PRO A 116 -1.87 -2.32 -14.14
N GLU A 117 -3.18 -2.09 -14.02
CA GLU A 117 -3.80 -0.85 -13.53
C GLU A 117 -3.49 -0.54 -12.06
N TYR A 118 -3.06 -1.55 -11.28
CA TYR A 118 -2.57 -1.37 -9.91
C TYR A 118 -1.04 -1.49 -9.81
N GLY A 119 -0.39 -1.81 -10.93
CA GLY A 119 1.06 -2.02 -11.01
C GLY A 119 1.87 -0.78 -10.65
N SER A 120 3.15 -1.01 -10.36
CA SER A 120 4.10 0.06 -10.01
C SER A 120 4.26 1.11 -11.13
N GLY A 121 4.01 0.76 -12.40
CA GLY A 121 3.97 1.71 -13.51
C GLY A 121 2.87 2.75 -13.31
N THR A 122 1.63 2.29 -13.23
CA THR A 122 0.44 3.14 -13.04
C THR A 122 0.48 3.91 -11.72
N ALA A 123 0.91 3.28 -10.63
CA ALA A 123 1.07 3.96 -9.35
C ALA A 123 2.03 5.17 -9.46
N ARG A 124 3.16 5.01 -10.16
CA ARG A 124 4.11 6.11 -10.39
C ARG A 124 3.51 7.23 -11.21
N GLU A 125 2.76 6.91 -12.26
CA GLU A 125 2.10 7.90 -13.11
C GLU A 125 1.06 8.71 -12.33
N ASN A 126 0.22 8.04 -11.55
CA ASN A 126 -0.81 8.67 -10.75
C ASN A 126 -0.24 9.59 -9.65
N TRP A 127 0.87 9.20 -9.02
CA TRP A 127 1.50 9.99 -7.96
C TRP A 127 2.50 11.04 -8.46
N ARG A 128 2.87 11.03 -9.75
CA ARG A 128 3.81 11.98 -10.33
C ARG A 128 3.43 13.45 -10.13
N PRO A 129 2.15 13.88 -10.28
CA PRO A 129 1.76 15.27 -10.05
C PRO A 129 1.92 15.73 -8.59
N TRP A 130 1.98 14.79 -7.65
CA TRP A 130 2.00 15.05 -6.21
C TRP A 130 3.42 15.03 -5.60
N GLN A 131 4.45 14.85 -6.41
CA GLN A 131 5.81 14.63 -5.90
C GLN A 131 6.39 15.83 -5.15
N GLU A 132 6.07 17.06 -5.55
CA GLU A 132 6.53 18.25 -4.82
C GLU A 132 6.00 18.24 -3.38
N LEU A 133 4.72 17.91 -3.20
CA LEU A 133 4.10 17.78 -1.88
C LEU A 133 4.79 16.68 -1.07
N LEU A 134 4.92 15.47 -1.63
CA LEU A 134 5.48 14.32 -0.92
C LEU A 134 6.97 14.50 -0.57
N GLN A 135 7.75 15.17 -1.41
CA GLN A 135 9.14 15.50 -1.10
C GLN A 135 9.25 16.49 0.06
N LYS A 136 8.38 17.50 0.13
CA LYS A 136 8.33 18.43 1.28
C LYS A 136 7.92 17.71 2.57
N VAL A 137 6.96 16.79 2.47
CA VAL A 137 6.54 15.95 3.59
C VAL A 137 7.68 15.04 4.05
N LYS A 138 8.38 14.35 3.14
CA LYS A 138 9.54 13.51 3.48
C LYS A 138 10.62 14.26 4.24
N LYS A 139 10.89 15.52 3.85
CA LYS A 139 11.84 16.40 4.54
C LYS A 139 11.36 16.89 5.92
N SER A 140 10.07 16.77 6.22
CA SER A 140 9.48 17.20 7.50
C SER A 140 9.38 16.06 8.51
N ILE A 141 9.52 14.81 8.07
CA ILE A 141 9.46 13.59 8.89
C ILE A 141 10.86 13.06 9.23
N ASN A 142 11.85 13.35 8.38
CA ASN A 142 13.27 13.09 8.62
C ASN A 142 13.93 14.27 9.34
#